data_AF-A0A1M6H3D0-F1
#
_entry.id   AF-A0A1M6H3D0-F1
#
_cell.length_a   1.000
_cell.length_b   1.000
_cell.length_c   1.000
_cell.angle_alpha   90.00
_cell.angle_beta   90.00
_cell.angle_gamma   90.00
#
_symmetry.space_group_name_H-M   'P 1'
#
loop_
_entity.id
_entity.type
_entity.pdbx_description
1 polymer ?
#
loop_
_entity_poly.entity_id
_entity_poly.type
_entity_poly.pdbx_seq_one_letter_code
_entity_poly.pdbx_strand_id
1 'polypeptide(L)'
;MFKKIFSIFSKKLELENFDALHQIENIGERKKIDLLIGDKILEIKTHFEYRKINDWLDTSIAFIRLERNGIICFPYSGDEDFENVNIEIKAEPILEKFQNIIYGTTIEDIYYIVDGNEEFDEMQMGYFLLNNDYILEENRMSPSGIGGADMFCKTSAEFEKEILENNISIYSVKNKAIKYSS
;
A
#
# COMPACT_ATOMS: atom_id res chain seq x y z
N MET A 1 20.11 -3.52 -54.58
CA MET A 1 20.23 -2.20 -53.94
C MET A 1 19.16 -2.11 -52.86
N PHE A 2 19.42 -2.62 -51.65
CA PHE A 2 18.49 -2.60 -50.52
C PHE A 2 19.11 -1.77 -49.39
N LYS A 3 18.60 -0.55 -49.19
CA LYS A 3 19.01 0.31 -48.07
C LYS A 3 18.09 0.05 -46.87
N LYS A 4 18.74 -0.34 -45.78
CA LYS A 4 18.31 -0.38 -44.37
C LYS A 4 17.13 0.54 -44.04
N ILE A 5 15.97 -0.06 -43.79
CA ILE A 5 14.97 0.43 -42.84
C ILE A 5 15.00 -0.61 -41.73
N PHE A 6 15.48 -0.25 -40.53
CA PHE A 6 15.28 -0.93 -39.24
C PHE A 6 16.41 -0.46 -38.31
N SER A 7 16.22 0.70 -37.68
CA SER A 7 17.10 1.15 -36.58
C SER A 7 16.41 2.12 -35.62
N ILE A 8 15.13 2.47 -35.82
CA ILE A 8 14.43 3.45 -34.98
C ILE A 8 13.53 2.75 -33.94
N PHE A 9 13.11 1.50 -34.17
CA PHE A 9 12.28 0.76 -33.21
C PHE A 9 13.06 0.08 -32.08
N SER A 10 14.33 -0.30 -32.28
CA SER A 10 15.12 -0.90 -31.19
C SER A 10 15.51 0.08 -30.09
N LYS A 11 15.66 1.38 -30.41
CA LYS A 11 15.97 2.40 -29.39
C LYS A 11 14.81 2.72 -28.45
N LYS A 12 13.57 2.46 -28.87
CA LYS A 12 12.40 2.74 -28.02
C LYS A 12 12.19 1.66 -26.95
N LEU A 13 12.50 0.40 -27.26
CA LEU A 13 12.45 -0.70 -26.29
C LEU A 13 13.59 -0.66 -25.24
N GLU A 14 14.71 -0.02 -25.54
CA GLU A 14 15.82 0.13 -24.58
C GLU A 14 15.59 1.26 -23.57
N LEU A 15 14.75 2.24 -23.91
CA LEU A 15 14.44 3.38 -23.03
C LEU A 15 13.36 3.06 -21.99
N GLU A 16 12.45 2.12 -22.25
CA GLU A 16 11.46 1.67 -21.24
C GLU A 16 12.07 0.74 -20.17
N ASN A 17 13.26 0.19 -20.41
CA ASN A 17 14.00 -0.62 -19.43
C ASN A 17 14.97 0.19 -18.54
N PHE A 18 15.12 1.49 -18.78
CA PHE A 18 16.07 2.32 -18.04
C PHE A 18 15.50 2.88 -16.73
N ASP A 19 14.18 2.96 -16.57
CA ASP A 19 13.53 3.38 -15.30
C ASP A 19 13.49 2.26 -14.24
N ALA A 20 13.71 1.00 -14.63
CA ALA A 20 13.75 -0.14 -13.69
C ALA A 20 15.07 -0.24 -12.91
N LEU A 21 16.14 0.43 -13.37
CA LEU A 21 17.49 0.28 -12.82
C LEU A 21 17.85 1.31 -11.73
N HIS A 22 17.07 2.38 -11.56
CA HIS A 22 17.26 3.31 -10.44
C HIS A 22 16.56 2.89 -9.14
N GLN A 23 15.91 1.72 -9.09
CA GLN A 23 15.19 1.22 -7.90
C GLN A 23 16.01 0.26 -7.01
N ILE A 24 17.28 0.00 -7.34
CA ILE A 24 18.10 -0.98 -6.60
C ILE A 24 18.85 -0.34 -5.41
N GLU A 25 18.96 0.99 -5.35
CA GLU A 25 19.59 1.64 -4.21
C GLU A 25 18.62 1.62 -3.01
N ASN A 26 18.96 0.84 -1.98
CA ASN A 26 18.37 0.83 -0.63
C ASN A 26 17.24 -0.18 -0.31
N ILE A 27 17.16 -1.32 -1.03
CA ILE A 27 16.31 -2.44 -0.58
C ILE A 27 16.77 -2.92 0.80
N GLY A 28 15.83 -3.03 1.76
CA GLY A 28 16.11 -3.43 3.14
C GLY A 28 16.77 -2.35 4.02
N GLU A 29 16.98 -1.13 3.52
CA GLU A 29 17.35 0.00 4.38
C GLU A 29 16.10 0.51 5.11
N ARG A 30 16.17 0.52 6.44
CA ARG A 30 15.11 1.07 7.29
C ARG A 30 15.08 2.59 7.24
N LYS A 31 13.89 3.13 6.99
CA LYS A 31 13.62 4.57 6.95
C LYS A 31 12.41 4.86 7.82
N LYS A 32 12.42 6.02 8.47
CA LYS A 32 11.34 6.41 9.38
C LYS A 32 10.00 6.47 8.68
N ILE A 33 8.95 5.96 9.34
CA ILE A 33 7.61 5.90 8.78
C ILE A 33 7.02 7.28 8.42
N ASP A 34 7.43 8.34 9.14
CA ASP A 34 6.96 9.71 8.88
C ASP A 34 7.34 10.25 7.50
N LEU A 35 8.35 9.66 6.84
CA LEU A 35 8.76 10.02 5.48
C LEU A 35 7.74 9.60 4.41
N LEU A 36 6.83 8.67 4.72
CA LEU A 36 5.74 8.27 3.83
C LEU A 36 4.68 9.37 3.70
N ILE A 37 4.51 10.21 4.74
CA ILE A 37 3.54 11.30 4.73
C ILE A 37 3.94 12.36 3.69
N GLY A 38 2.97 12.75 2.88
CA GLY A 38 3.15 13.66 1.75
C GLY A 38 3.68 12.98 0.49
N ASP A 39 3.97 11.66 0.51
CA ASP A 39 4.38 10.94 -0.69
C ASP A 39 3.16 10.54 -1.55
N LYS A 40 3.37 10.52 -2.86
CA LYS A 40 2.32 10.23 -3.84
C LYS A 40 2.33 8.77 -4.21
N ILE A 41 1.15 8.14 -4.21
CA ILE A 41 0.98 6.76 -4.67
C ILE A 41 0.94 6.74 -6.20
N LEU A 42 1.89 6.03 -6.81
CA LEU A 42 2.00 5.91 -8.27
C LEU A 42 1.36 4.63 -8.81
N GLU A 43 1.45 3.54 -8.07
CA GLU A 43 0.92 2.24 -8.48
C GLU A 43 0.77 1.33 -7.25
N ILE A 44 -0.20 0.42 -7.29
CA ILE A 44 -0.31 -0.66 -6.33
C ILE A 44 -0.52 -1.98 -7.06
N LYS A 45 0.24 -3.00 -6.66
CA LYS A 45 0.08 -4.37 -7.13
C LYS A 45 -0.16 -5.30 -5.97
N THR A 46 -0.96 -6.32 -6.16
CA THR A 46 -1.24 -7.35 -5.16
C THR A 46 -0.79 -8.71 -5.67
N HIS A 47 -0.08 -9.44 -4.82
CA HIS A 47 0.17 -10.86 -5.03
C HIS A 47 -0.76 -11.67 -4.13
N PHE A 48 -1.45 -12.64 -4.73
CA PHE A 48 -2.31 -13.58 -4.02
C PHE A 48 -1.60 -14.93 -3.96
N GLU A 49 -1.26 -15.39 -2.76
CA GLU A 49 -0.45 -16.62 -2.58
C GLU A 49 -1.19 -17.87 -3.05
N TYR A 50 -2.51 -17.94 -2.80
CA TYR A 50 -3.34 -19.11 -3.10
C TYR A 50 -4.46 -18.77 -4.09
N ARG A 51 -4.16 -18.75 -5.39
CA ARG A 51 -5.22 -18.74 -6.40
C ARG A 51 -5.87 -20.14 -6.47
N LYS A 52 -6.94 -20.37 -5.71
CA LYS A 52 -7.94 -21.45 -5.89
C LYS A 52 -7.65 -22.87 -5.36
N ILE A 53 -7.38 -23.11 -4.07
CA ILE A 53 -7.43 -24.50 -3.54
C ILE A 53 -8.19 -24.70 -2.21
N ASN A 54 -8.45 -23.70 -1.34
CA ASN A 54 -9.35 -23.86 -0.19
C ASN A 54 -9.92 -22.51 0.27
N ASP A 55 -11.24 -22.37 0.25
CA ASP A 55 -12.06 -21.15 0.45
C ASP A 55 -11.92 -20.39 1.80
N TRP A 56 -10.81 -20.52 2.53
CA TRP A 56 -10.69 -20.01 3.90
C TRP A 56 -9.49 -19.11 4.18
N LEU A 57 -8.42 -19.12 3.36
CA LEU A 57 -7.18 -18.37 3.64
C LEU A 57 -6.53 -17.84 2.35
N ASP A 58 -7.27 -17.06 1.56
CA ASP A 58 -6.63 -16.29 0.48
C ASP A 58 -5.86 -15.12 1.12
N THR A 59 -4.54 -15.27 1.17
CA THR A 59 -3.63 -14.21 1.62
C THR A 59 -3.24 -13.30 0.46
N SER A 60 -3.19 -11.99 0.72
CA SER A 60 -2.63 -11.02 -0.22
C SER A 60 -1.47 -10.25 0.40
N ILE A 61 -0.53 -9.85 -0.45
CA ILE A 61 0.51 -8.88 -0.15
C ILE A 61 0.40 -7.74 -1.16
N ALA A 62 0.22 -6.52 -0.68
CA ALA A 62 0.16 -5.31 -1.47
C ALA A 62 1.53 -4.62 -1.53
N PHE A 63 1.96 -4.30 -2.74
CA PHE A 63 3.17 -3.54 -3.06
C PHE A 63 2.78 -2.14 -3.53
N ILE A 64 3.13 -1.12 -2.76
CA ILE A 64 2.80 0.28 -3.01
C ILE A 64 4.03 0.98 -3.57
N ARG A 65 3.97 1.39 -4.84
CA ARG A 65 4.99 2.24 -5.44
C ARG A 65 4.68 3.71 -5.15
N LEU A 66 5.62 4.36 -4.49
CA LEU A 66 5.57 5.76 -4.09
C LEU A 66 6.52 6.61 -4.94
N GLU A 67 6.22 7.90 -5.08
CA GLU A 67 6.99 8.83 -5.91
C GLU A 67 8.40 9.11 -5.37
N ARG A 68 8.57 9.19 -4.05
CA ARG A 68 9.86 9.53 -3.42
C ARG A 68 10.49 8.38 -2.66
N ASN A 69 9.69 7.49 -2.08
CA ASN A 69 10.17 6.45 -1.17
C ASN A 69 10.28 5.04 -1.80
N GLY A 70 10.10 4.88 -3.11
CA GLY A 70 10.27 3.59 -3.78
C GLY A 70 9.07 2.67 -3.59
N ILE A 71 9.29 1.37 -3.37
CA ILE A 71 8.20 0.38 -3.26
C ILE A 71 8.20 -0.21 -1.86
N ILE A 72 7.04 -0.21 -1.19
CA ILE A 72 6.87 -0.70 0.18
C ILE A 72 5.72 -1.71 0.26
N CYS A 73 5.67 -2.50 1.33
CA CYS A 73 4.44 -3.13 1.79
C CYS A 73 3.73 -2.20 2.80
N PHE A 74 2.49 -2.53 3.19
CA PHE A 74 1.88 -1.84 4.31
C PHE A 74 2.69 -2.04 5.59
N PRO A 75 2.89 -0.98 6.39
CA PRO A 75 3.44 -1.10 7.73
C PRO A 75 2.41 -1.77 8.66
N TYR A 76 2.90 -2.47 9.68
CA TYR A 76 2.08 -2.90 10.79
C TYR A 76 1.83 -1.74 11.76
N SER A 77 0.76 -1.86 12.55
CA SER A 77 0.49 -0.92 13.63
C SER A 77 1.63 -0.93 14.63
N GLY A 78 2.16 0.26 14.92
CA GLY A 78 3.31 0.45 15.80
C GLY A 78 4.66 0.49 15.10
N ASP A 79 4.74 0.20 13.79
CA ASP A 79 6.00 0.29 13.05
C ASP A 79 6.56 1.72 13.07
N GLU A 80 7.80 1.86 13.56
CA GLU A 80 8.54 3.13 13.54
C GLU A 80 9.21 3.41 12.19
N ASP A 81 9.47 2.35 11.43
CA ASP A 81 10.23 2.35 10.19
C ASP A 81 9.49 1.58 9.08
N PHE A 82 9.86 1.84 7.83
CA PHE A 82 9.54 1.01 6.66
C PHE A 82 10.82 0.65 5.90
N GLU A 83 10.71 -0.34 5.02
CA GLU A 83 11.79 -0.79 4.15
C GLU A 83 11.31 -0.88 2.70
N ASN A 84 12.21 -0.60 1.76
CA ASN A 84 11.93 -0.82 0.34
C ASN A 84 11.98 -2.32 0.02
N VAL A 85 11.03 -2.79 -0.78
CA VAL A 85 10.87 -4.18 -1.17
C VAL A 85 10.92 -4.37 -2.69
N ASN A 86 11.16 -5.61 -3.13
CA ASN A 86 10.98 -6.00 -4.53
C ASN A 86 9.52 -6.37 -4.80
N ILE A 87 9.03 -6.03 -5.98
CA ILE A 87 7.72 -6.50 -6.46
C ILE A 87 7.84 -7.96 -6.87
N GLU A 88 6.89 -8.78 -6.40
CA GLU A 88 6.80 -10.16 -6.85
C GLU A 88 6.37 -10.28 -8.32
N ILE A 89 6.97 -11.22 -9.05
CA ILE A 89 6.73 -11.44 -10.49
C ILE A 89 5.25 -11.71 -10.80
N LYS A 90 4.52 -12.31 -9.85
CA LYS A 90 3.10 -12.65 -9.98
C LYS A 90 2.16 -11.58 -9.45
N ALA A 91 2.67 -10.45 -8.95
CA ALA A 91 1.84 -9.37 -8.47
C ALA A 91 1.12 -8.70 -9.65
N GLU A 92 -0.20 -8.54 -9.53
CA GLU A 92 -1.04 -7.93 -10.56
C GLU A 92 -1.53 -6.56 -10.08
N PRO A 93 -1.78 -5.59 -10.98
CA PRO A 93 -2.39 -4.31 -10.59
C PRO A 93 -3.74 -4.51 -9.89
N ILE A 94 -4.05 -3.65 -8.91
CA ILE A 94 -5.39 -3.59 -8.29
C ILE A 94 -6.49 -3.30 -9.32
N LEU A 95 -7.76 -3.53 -8.97
CA LEU A 95 -8.88 -3.25 -9.87
C LEU A 95 -8.93 -1.77 -10.32
N GLU A 96 -9.25 -1.54 -11.60
CA GLU A 96 -9.28 -0.20 -12.23
C GLU A 96 -10.12 0.82 -11.45
N LYS A 97 -11.27 0.40 -10.89
CA LYS A 97 -12.12 1.27 -10.07
C LYS A 97 -11.37 1.89 -8.87
N PHE A 98 -10.44 1.14 -8.28
CA PHE A 98 -9.65 1.60 -7.15
C PHE A 98 -8.42 2.39 -7.61
N GLN A 99 -7.83 2.02 -8.76
CA GLN A 99 -6.77 2.81 -9.39
C GLN A 99 -7.21 4.27 -9.59
N ASN A 100 -8.42 4.47 -10.10
CA ASN A 100 -8.99 5.81 -10.34
C ASN A 100 -9.22 6.64 -9.07
N ILE A 101 -9.28 5.98 -7.90
CA ILE A 101 -9.44 6.65 -6.60
C ILE A 101 -8.09 6.93 -5.96
N ILE A 102 -7.14 5.99 -6.07
CA ILE A 102 -5.92 5.98 -5.27
C ILE A 102 -4.72 6.54 -6.03
N TYR A 103 -4.59 6.27 -7.32
CA TYR A 103 -3.40 6.65 -8.07
C TYR A 103 -3.31 8.16 -8.23
N GLY A 104 -2.13 8.70 -7.94
CA GLY A 104 -1.86 10.13 -7.94
C GLY A 104 -2.29 10.86 -6.66
N THR A 105 -2.93 10.17 -5.71
CA THR A 105 -3.23 10.74 -4.40
C THR A 105 -1.99 10.74 -3.50
N THR A 106 -2.04 11.56 -2.47
CA THR A 106 -0.96 11.74 -1.51
C THR A 106 -1.36 11.20 -0.16
N ILE A 107 -0.43 10.49 0.52
CA ILE A 107 -0.62 10.03 1.90
C ILE A 107 -0.64 11.25 2.81
N GLU A 108 -1.77 11.53 3.44
CA GLU A 108 -1.94 12.65 4.35
C GLU A 108 -1.60 12.31 5.80
N ASP A 109 -1.90 11.09 6.24
CA ASP A 109 -1.61 10.57 7.58
C ASP A 109 -1.55 9.04 7.54
N ILE A 110 -0.99 8.44 8.59
CA ILE A 110 -1.00 7.01 8.82
C ILE A 110 -1.63 6.78 10.20
N TYR A 111 -2.63 5.90 10.26
CA TYR A 111 -3.27 5.51 11.51
C TYR A 111 -2.90 4.10 11.91
N TYR A 112 -2.59 3.91 13.19
CA TYR A 112 -2.36 2.61 13.81
C TYR A 112 -3.46 2.31 14.81
N ILE A 113 -3.86 1.04 14.91
CA ILE A 113 -4.79 0.63 15.97
C ILE A 113 -4.03 0.56 17.28
N VAL A 114 -4.65 1.10 18.31
CA VAL A 114 -4.19 1.06 19.69
C VAL A 114 -5.25 0.33 20.52
N ASP A 115 -4.82 -0.60 21.34
CA ASP A 115 -5.69 -1.34 22.24
C ASP A 115 -6.10 -0.48 23.47
N GLY A 116 -6.94 -1.05 24.35
CA GLY A 116 -7.42 -0.35 25.54
C GLY A 116 -6.35 -0.04 26.61
N ASN A 117 -5.12 -0.53 26.45
CA ASN A 117 -3.99 -0.27 27.34
C ASN A 117 -2.95 0.68 26.74
N GLU A 118 -3.29 1.35 25.63
CA GLU A 118 -2.35 2.18 24.86
C GLU A 118 -1.21 1.39 24.18
N GLU A 119 -1.38 0.06 24.00
CA GLU A 119 -0.44 -0.79 23.26
C GLU A 119 -0.86 -0.91 21.79
N PHE A 120 0.09 -0.92 20.86
CA PHE A 120 -0.21 -1.10 19.44
C PHE A 120 -0.62 -2.55 19.16
N ASP A 121 -1.68 -2.74 18.36
CA ASP A 121 -2.03 -4.08 17.87
C ASP A 121 -1.12 -4.43 16.68
N GLU A 122 0.10 -4.89 16.97
CA GLU A 122 1.13 -5.24 15.97
C GLU A 122 0.69 -6.31 14.96
N MET A 123 -0.44 -6.97 15.19
CA MET A 123 -1.02 -7.94 14.24
C MET A 123 -1.86 -7.27 13.15
N GLN A 124 -2.22 -6.00 13.33
CA GLN A 124 -3.02 -5.22 12.38
C GLN A 124 -2.13 -4.36 11.49
N MET A 125 -2.55 -4.18 10.24
CA MET A 125 -1.91 -3.23 9.34
C MET A 125 -2.27 -1.79 9.72
N GLY A 126 -1.39 -0.86 9.35
CA GLY A 126 -1.69 0.55 9.37
C GLY A 126 -2.67 0.95 8.27
N TYR A 127 -3.34 2.07 8.49
CA TYR A 127 -4.27 2.70 7.55
C TYR A 127 -3.64 3.95 6.95
N PHE A 128 -3.73 4.14 5.64
CA PHE A 128 -3.29 5.39 5.01
C PHE A 128 -4.49 6.29 4.75
N LEU A 129 -4.49 7.48 5.38
CA LEU A 129 -5.39 8.55 4.98
C LEU A 129 -4.83 9.21 3.74
N LEU A 130 -5.65 9.31 2.70
CA LEU A 130 -5.31 9.96 1.44
C LEU A 130 -5.89 11.38 1.40
N ASN A 131 -5.24 12.27 0.66
CA ASN A 131 -5.66 13.67 0.50
C ASN A 131 -7.00 13.90 -0.23
N ASN A 132 -7.67 12.83 -0.63
CA ASN A 132 -9.02 12.83 -1.22
C ASN A 132 -10.07 12.23 -0.27
N ASP A 133 -9.79 12.21 1.03
CA ASP A 133 -10.68 11.72 2.09
C ASP A 133 -11.00 10.22 2.01
N TYR A 134 -10.14 9.42 1.39
CA TYR A 134 -10.21 7.97 1.44
C TYR A 134 -9.19 7.38 2.41
N ILE A 135 -9.60 6.32 3.09
CA ILE A 135 -8.74 5.46 3.89
C ILE A 135 -8.40 4.24 3.05
N LEU A 136 -7.12 3.97 2.97
CA LEU A 136 -6.57 2.81 2.33
C LEU A 136 -6.10 1.78 3.36
N GLU A 137 -6.50 0.53 3.17
CA GLU A 137 -6.26 -0.60 4.06
C GLU A 137 -5.89 -1.87 3.26
N GLU A 138 -4.86 -2.60 3.72
CA GLU A 138 -4.59 -3.95 3.27
C GLU A 138 -5.34 -4.95 4.12
N ASN A 139 -6.30 -5.66 3.51
CA ASN A 139 -6.87 -6.84 4.13
C ASN A 139 -6.11 -8.08 3.66
N ARG A 140 -5.25 -8.58 4.55
CA ARG A 140 -4.43 -9.76 4.28
C ARG A 140 -5.21 -11.06 4.17
N MET A 141 -6.46 -11.14 4.61
CA MET A 141 -7.22 -12.40 4.56
C MET A 141 -8.66 -12.16 4.12
N SER A 142 -9.09 -12.79 3.03
CA SER A 142 -10.51 -12.80 2.65
C SER A 142 -11.28 -13.76 3.57
N PRO A 143 -12.24 -13.31 4.40
CA PRO A 143 -12.97 -14.20 5.32
C PRO A 143 -14.00 -15.13 4.62
N SER A 144 -13.81 -15.51 3.35
CA SER A 144 -14.80 -16.31 2.61
C SER A 144 -14.37 -16.84 1.23
N GLY A 145 -13.08 -16.83 0.86
CA GLY A 145 -12.63 -17.41 -0.43
C GLY A 145 -13.24 -16.78 -1.69
N ILE A 146 -13.92 -15.64 -1.55
CA ILE A 146 -14.64 -14.93 -2.62
C ILE A 146 -13.73 -14.00 -3.43
N GLY A 147 -12.40 -14.09 -3.25
CA GLY A 147 -11.45 -13.16 -3.86
C GLY A 147 -11.51 -11.77 -3.24
N GLY A 148 -11.70 -11.69 -1.92
CA GLY A 148 -11.85 -10.44 -1.17
C GLY A 148 -10.56 -9.87 -0.55
N ALA A 149 -9.40 -10.47 -0.83
CA ALA A 149 -8.10 -9.91 -0.46
C ALA A 149 -7.71 -8.80 -1.46
N ASP A 150 -8.65 -7.89 -1.72
CA ASP A 150 -8.42 -6.67 -2.48
C ASP A 150 -8.16 -5.54 -1.50
N MET A 151 -7.51 -4.49 -1.98
CA MET A 151 -7.37 -3.29 -1.16
C MET A 151 -8.74 -2.70 -0.83
N PHE A 152 -8.96 -2.42 0.45
CA PHE A 152 -10.17 -1.76 0.89
C PHE A 152 -9.94 -0.25 0.85
N CYS A 153 -10.85 0.42 0.15
CA CYS A 153 -10.91 1.87 0.07
C CYS A 153 -12.27 2.27 0.62
N LYS A 154 -12.28 2.89 1.79
CA LYS A 154 -13.48 3.44 2.44
C LYS A 154 -13.31 4.94 2.63
N THR A 155 -14.39 5.69 2.71
CA THR A 155 -14.28 7.13 3.01
C THR A 155 -13.81 7.34 4.45
N SER A 156 -13.15 8.46 4.73
CA SER A 156 -12.73 8.84 6.08
C SER A 156 -13.91 8.89 7.06
N ALA A 157 -15.09 9.29 6.60
CA ALA A 157 -16.32 9.30 7.39
C ALA A 157 -16.82 7.89 7.73
N GLU A 158 -16.77 6.94 6.80
CA GLU A 158 -17.11 5.53 7.06
C GLU A 158 -16.12 4.90 8.05
N PHE A 159 -14.83 5.19 7.88
CA PHE A 159 -13.79 4.77 8.81
C PHE A 159 -14.00 5.35 10.21
N GLU A 160 -14.21 6.66 10.33
CA GLU A 160 -14.45 7.30 11.64
C GLU A 160 -15.66 6.70 12.35
N LYS A 161 -16.75 6.46 11.60
CA LYS A 161 -17.93 5.79 12.14
C LYS A 161 -17.60 4.38 12.66
N GLU A 162 -16.86 3.58 11.88
CA GLU A 162 -16.44 2.23 12.28
C GLU A 162 -15.59 2.25 13.56
N ILE A 163 -14.63 3.16 13.65
CA ILE A 163 -13.75 3.31 14.83
C ILE A 163 -14.58 3.65 16.08
N LEU A 164 -15.50 4.61 15.96
CA LEU A 164 -16.36 5.04 17.07
C LEU A 164 -17.35 3.96 17.51
N GLU A 165 -18.01 3.28 16.57
CA GLU A 165 -19.00 2.25 16.89
C GLU A 165 -18.39 1.01 17.56
N ASN A 166 -17.11 0.73 17.29
CA ASN A 166 -16.39 -0.40 17.87
C ASN A 166 -15.52 -0.03 19.08
N ASN A 167 -15.55 1.24 19.54
CA ASN A 167 -14.70 1.76 20.63
C ASN A 167 -13.20 1.49 20.39
N ILE A 168 -12.75 1.64 19.15
CA ILE A 168 -11.34 1.46 18.77
C ILE A 168 -10.59 2.77 18.99
N SER A 169 -9.40 2.71 19.58
CA SER A 169 -8.48 3.85 19.65
C SER A 169 -7.52 3.79 18.47
N ILE A 170 -7.20 4.95 17.87
CA ILE A 170 -6.22 5.01 16.77
C ILE A 170 -5.13 6.03 17.06
N TYR A 171 -3.88 5.73 16.72
CA TYR A 171 -2.78 6.67 16.80
C TYR A 171 -2.49 7.30 15.43
N SER A 172 -2.34 8.62 15.40
CA SER A 172 -1.90 9.37 14.22
C SER A 172 -0.39 9.49 14.20
N VAL A 173 0.26 8.93 13.18
CA VAL A 173 1.70 9.08 12.96
C VAL A 173 2.09 10.53 12.72
N LYS A 174 1.29 11.28 11.95
CA LYS A 174 1.53 12.70 11.66
C LYS A 174 1.47 13.57 12.91
N ASN A 175 0.42 13.41 13.71
CA ASN A 175 0.16 14.27 14.87
C ASN A 175 0.83 13.75 16.15
N LYS A 176 1.32 12.52 16.13
CA LYS A 176 1.93 11.81 17.26
C LYS A 176 1.00 11.79 18.48
N ALA A 177 -0.26 11.46 18.23
CA ALA A 177 -1.30 11.48 19.25
C ALA A 177 -2.36 10.42 18.97
N ILE A 178 -2.91 9.87 20.05
CA ILE A 178 -4.09 9.01 20.01
C ILE A 178 -5.33 9.88 19.73
N LYS A 179 -6.14 9.42 18.79
CA LYS A 179 -7.49 9.91 18.49
C LYS A 179 -8.49 8.87 18.97
N TYR A 180 -9.57 9.37 19.58
CA TYR A 180 -10.67 8.59 20.17
C TYR A 180 -10.15 7.64 21.27
N SER A 181 -10.36 8.02 22.53
CA SER A 181 -10.09 7.15 23.68
C SER A 181 -11.42 6.53 24.13
N SER A 182 -11.47 5.21 24.27
CA SER A 182 -12.56 4.52 24.98
C SER A 182 -12.58 4.85 26.47
#